data_AF-A0A7S1WL80-F1
#
_entry.id   AF-A0A7S1WL80-F1
#
_cell.length_a   1.000
_cell.length_b   1.000
_cell.length_c   1.000
_cell.angle_alpha   90.00
_cell.angle_beta   90.00
_cell.angle_gamma   90.00
#
_symmetry.space_group_name_H-M   'P 1'
#
loop_
_entity.id
_entity.type
_entity.pdbx_description
1 polymer ?
#
loop_
_entity_poly.entity_id
_entity_poly.type
_entity_poly.pdbx_seq_one_letter_code
_entity_poly.pdbx_strand_id
1 'polypeptide(L)'
;MQQLRWMPVLALEALAVLLALPSPAGAEVFLSQPTVPGALRGGPQDSPTMVLHVELERVLGGEALRAATARSERLEAALRTTFASLPKGEHGTVGASAARYALHRLFVQMHGWQLQGLDPSGGNWSTASPTAAFGSRVPEGVKAVFDGHLSARGFSLHELALLAAMLEYMVHGQIETQLHSIFGALQHPTDEPLSEGSAIRVIDAYMASYILGANSSAMTLEMLQQFNSTIQEQHPSWPETKRFLREMQREVRPGVAAFNFTDIVAVVETAADRFGQWQSGECLALKEELVALEDAKGSGRVRLADFYGGAVHGGKWQFSETVEYLRHLGAIDDADSSGPRVIIPNYIYSPANCLASSSFYAVCCIDECEELLDHLESSIGQPTATPEEIVRLVSALPSASGNTTLPPGLVRRLEEVAEHHGGHVPLHGRLLGQWLHHARPRECPYPHVSGTTAPRRSEEWEVAAGQGTTATEEEMAQHIQAAPERRPPQSQGTDGEGLCSPMWTMEEELVDAHAQRRHEEAAGGLLAAARAAIAKHMAVRTSALLAAAVSLALALAKMLRPACAACGFQSMKAHKLPRYTM
;
A
#
# COMPACT_ATOMS: atom_id res chain seq x y z
N MET A 1 19.69 66.97 -63.27
CA MET A 1 20.64 65.87 -62.96
C MET A 1 19.78 64.64 -62.68
N GLN A 2 19.55 63.78 -63.68
CA GLN A 2 20.12 62.40 -63.82
C GLN A 2 19.91 61.54 -62.55
N GLN A 3 19.45 60.28 -62.55
CA GLN A 3 18.95 59.29 -63.52
C GLN A 3 18.52 58.04 -62.68
N LEU A 4 17.45 57.31 -63.09
CA LEU A 4 17.26 55.82 -63.11
C LEU A 4 17.39 54.99 -61.77
N ARG A 5 16.67 53.89 -61.44
CA ARG A 5 16.01 52.79 -62.22
C ARG A 5 15.27 51.73 -61.30
N TRP A 6 14.14 51.17 -61.79
CA TRP A 6 13.40 49.87 -61.59
C TRP A 6 12.69 49.41 -60.28
N MET A 7 11.55 48.70 -60.50
CA MET A 7 10.34 48.33 -59.70
C MET A 7 10.42 46.95 -58.94
N PRO A 8 9.32 46.23 -58.53
CA PRO A 8 8.44 46.37 -57.32
C PRO A 8 8.16 45.02 -56.56
N VAL A 9 7.51 45.02 -55.37
CA VAL A 9 6.78 43.84 -54.80
C VAL A 9 5.53 44.27 -54.00
N LEU A 10 4.48 43.46 -54.15
CA LEU A 10 3.08 43.52 -53.68
C LEU A 10 2.86 43.43 -52.15
N ALA A 11 1.75 44.02 -51.68
CA ALA A 11 1.18 43.82 -50.33
C ALA A 11 -0.36 43.96 -50.30
N LEU A 12 -1.00 43.02 -49.59
CA LEU A 12 -2.20 43.07 -48.72
C LEU A 12 -3.57 43.61 -49.19
N GLU A 13 -4.63 42.79 -49.00
CA GLU A 13 -5.78 42.89 -48.03
C GLU A 13 -6.80 41.74 -48.32
N ALA A 14 -7.17 40.83 -47.40
CA ALA A 14 -8.28 40.84 -46.39
C ALA A 14 -9.70 41.08 -47.00
N LEU A 15 -10.84 40.42 -46.69
CA LEU A 15 -11.29 39.51 -45.63
C LEU A 15 -12.68 38.87 -46.01
N ALA A 16 -12.95 37.66 -45.49
CA ALA A 16 -14.25 37.05 -45.12
C ALA A 16 -15.30 36.55 -46.17
N VAL A 17 -15.58 35.23 -46.18
CA VAL A 17 -16.88 34.54 -45.92
C VAL A 17 -16.84 33.06 -46.39
N LEU A 18 -17.31 32.15 -45.53
CA LEU A 18 -17.60 30.69 -45.71
C LEU A 18 -16.46 29.66 -45.54
N LEU A 19 -16.04 29.45 -44.29
CA LEU A 19 -15.57 28.13 -43.79
C LEU A 19 -16.56 27.67 -42.72
N ALA A 20 -17.34 26.63 -43.01
CA ALA A 20 -18.21 25.96 -42.06
C ALA A 20 -17.40 24.95 -41.23
N LEU A 21 -17.15 25.30 -39.97
CA LEU A 21 -16.70 24.41 -38.90
C LEU A 21 -17.94 23.89 -38.15
N PRO A 22 -18.02 22.61 -37.76
CA PRO A 22 -18.84 22.23 -36.62
C PRO A 22 -18.04 22.41 -35.32
N SER A 23 -18.62 23.18 -34.39
CA SER A 23 -18.22 23.29 -32.97
C SER A 23 -18.33 21.95 -32.22
N PRO A 24 -17.68 21.81 -31.05
CA PRO A 24 -17.74 20.60 -30.24
C PRO A 24 -19.13 20.48 -29.62
N ALA A 25 -19.83 19.38 -29.91
CA ALA A 25 -21.00 18.98 -29.15
C ALA A 25 -20.57 18.47 -27.78
N GLY A 26 -21.26 18.93 -26.73
CA GLY A 26 -21.04 18.53 -25.35
C GLY A 26 -21.14 17.01 -25.17
N ALA A 27 -20.25 16.48 -24.34
CA ALA A 27 -20.32 15.12 -23.84
C ALA A 27 -21.42 15.03 -22.76
N GLU A 28 -22.64 14.70 -23.18
CA GLU A 28 -23.65 14.04 -22.35
C GLU A 28 -24.17 12.81 -23.10
N VAL A 29 -23.31 11.81 -23.28
CA VAL A 29 -23.71 10.45 -23.65
C VAL A 29 -22.80 9.47 -22.92
N PHE A 30 -23.04 9.29 -21.63
CA PHE A 30 -22.50 8.14 -20.90
C PHE A 30 -23.41 7.74 -19.73
N LEU A 31 -24.69 7.47 -20.01
CA LEU A 31 -25.56 6.62 -19.18
C LEU A 31 -26.60 5.98 -20.10
N SER A 32 -26.22 4.92 -20.80
CA SER A 32 -27.16 4.04 -21.49
C SER A 32 -26.57 2.63 -21.54
N GLN A 33 -27.01 1.77 -20.61
CA GLN A 33 -26.76 0.34 -20.72
C GLN A 33 -27.37 -0.20 -22.02
N PRO A 34 -26.71 -1.12 -22.74
CA PRO A 34 -27.36 -1.83 -23.83
C PRO A 34 -28.36 -2.83 -23.23
N THR A 35 -29.65 -2.50 -23.32
CA THR A 35 -30.73 -3.45 -23.05
C THR A 35 -30.69 -4.56 -24.09
N VAL A 36 -30.28 -5.76 -23.68
CA VAL A 36 -30.49 -7.00 -24.43
C VAL A 36 -31.97 -7.37 -24.32
N PRO A 37 -32.75 -7.47 -25.42
CA PRO A 37 -34.13 -7.89 -25.34
C PRO A 37 -34.17 -9.42 -25.27
N GLY A 38 -34.33 -9.96 -24.06
CA GLY A 38 -34.56 -11.39 -23.85
C GLY A 38 -34.02 -11.95 -22.54
N ALA A 39 -34.42 -11.39 -21.39
CA ALA A 39 -34.25 -12.05 -20.10
C ALA A 39 -35.62 -12.17 -19.42
N LEU A 40 -36.04 -13.42 -19.22
CA LEU A 40 -37.22 -13.77 -18.47
C LEU A 40 -37.12 -13.20 -17.05
N ARG A 41 -38.23 -12.63 -16.57
CA ARG A 41 -38.44 -12.12 -15.19
C ARG A 41 -37.76 -13.00 -14.13
N GLY A 42 -36.63 -12.52 -13.59
CA GLY A 42 -36.16 -12.92 -12.26
C GLY A 42 -36.90 -12.10 -11.19
N GLY A 43 -37.22 -12.72 -10.05
CA GLY A 43 -37.82 -12.06 -8.89
C GLY A 43 -36.91 -10.98 -8.27
N PRO A 44 -37.29 -10.37 -7.13
CA PRO A 44 -36.47 -9.34 -6.50
C PRO A 44 -35.12 -9.95 -6.15
N GLN A 45 -34.07 -9.56 -6.87
CA GLN A 45 -32.71 -9.97 -6.55
C GLN A 45 -32.29 -9.16 -5.33
N ASP A 46 -32.21 -9.84 -4.20
CA ASP A 46 -31.65 -9.29 -2.98
C ASP A 46 -30.25 -8.73 -3.27
N SER A 47 -29.96 -7.53 -2.74
CA SER A 47 -28.66 -6.92 -2.92
C SER A 47 -27.56 -7.89 -2.47
N PRO A 48 -26.50 -8.08 -3.28
CA PRO A 48 -25.28 -8.78 -2.93
C PRO A 48 -24.87 -8.65 -1.44
N THR A 49 -24.88 -7.44 -0.89
CA THR A 49 -24.51 -7.13 0.50
C THR A 49 -25.55 -7.60 1.52
N MET A 50 -26.83 -7.52 1.14
CA MET A 50 -27.93 -7.97 1.99
C MET A 50 -27.89 -9.49 2.21
N VAL A 51 -27.48 -10.25 1.18
CA VAL A 51 -27.29 -11.71 1.32
C VAL A 51 -26.23 -12.03 2.36
N LEU A 52 -25.06 -11.38 2.29
CA LEU A 52 -23.97 -11.58 3.26
C LEU A 52 -24.44 -11.24 4.68
N HIS A 53 -25.13 -10.11 4.85
CA HIS A 53 -25.65 -9.70 6.15
C HIS A 53 -26.66 -10.71 6.71
N VAL A 54 -27.60 -11.21 5.90
CA VAL A 54 -28.60 -12.20 6.33
C VAL A 54 -27.93 -13.52 6.73
N GLU A 55 -26.93 -13.96 5.98
CA GLU A 55 -26.20 -15.18 6.30
C GLU A 55 -25.39 -15.03 7.59
N LEU A 56 -24.73 -13.88 7.79
CA LEU A 56 -24.02 -13.55 9.03
C LEU A 56 -24.95 -13.48 10.23
N GLU A 57 -26.11 -12.84 10.07
CA GLU A 57 -27.12 -12.75 11.13
C GLU A 57 -27.60 -14.14 11.55
N ARG A 58 -27.72 -15.07 10.60
CA ARG A 58 -28.10 -16.47 10.88
C ARG A 58 -27.05 -17.23 11.68
N VAL A 59 -25.75 -16.98 11.44
CA VAL A 59 -24.66 -17.73 12.11
C VAL A 59 -24.15 -17.06 13.39
N LEU A 60 -24.23 -15.74 13.49
CA LEU A 60 -23.70 -14.95 14.60
C LEU A 60 -24.81 -14.46 15.56
N GLY A 61 -26.03 -14.29 15.05
CA GLY A 61 -27.14 -13.64 15.74
C GLY A 61 -27.18 -12.12 15.50
N GLY A 62 -28.40 -11.55 15.45
CA GLY A 62 -28.61 -10.15 15.07
C GLY A 62 -28.15 -9.10 16.08
N GLU A 63 -28.00 -9.45 17.36
CA GLU A 63 -27.44 -8.55 18.37
C GLU A 63 -25.92 -8.43 18.23
N ALA A 64 -25.22 -9.57 18.18
CA ALA A 64 -23.78 -9.63 17.98
C ALA A 64 -23.37 -9.01 16.63
N LEU A 65 -24.14 -9.25 15.56
CA LEU A 65 -23.88 -8.61 14.27
C LEU A 65 -24.03 -7.09 14.37
N ARG A 66 -25.12 -6.56 14.94
CA ARG A 66 -25.30 -5.11 15.09
C ARG A 66 -24.19 -4.47 15.93
N ALA A 67 -23.76 -5.13 16.99
CA ALA A 67 -22.64 -4.67 17.81
C ALA A 67 -21.33 -4.63 17.00
N ALA A 68 -21.04 -5.70 16.26
CA ALA A 68 -19.84 -5.78 15.43
C ALA A 68 -19.85 -4.77 14.27
N THR A 69 -21.01 -4.50 13.67
CA THR A 69 -21.11 -3.58 12.52
C THR A 69 -21.27 -2.12 12.89
N ALA A 70 -21.39 -1.78 14.18
CA ALA A 70 -21.64 -0.42 14.65
C ALA A 70 -20.59 0.60 14.17
N ARG A 71 -19.36 0.14 13.88
CA ARG A 71 -18.22 0.97 13.44
C ARG A 71 -17.89 0.83 11.95
N SER A 72 -18.69 0.07 11.20
CA SER A 72 -18.44 -0.22 9.78
C SER A 72 -18.29 1.03 8.91
N GLU A 73 -19.09 2.08 9.15
CA GLU A 73 -19.01 3.33 8.37
C GLU A 73 -17.66 4.05 8.52
N ARG A 74 -17.09 4.04 9.75
CA ARG A 74 -15.77 4.63 10.03
C ARG A 74 -14.67 3.85 9.29
N LEU A 75 -14.74 2.52 9.33
CA LEU A 75 -13.78 1.64 8.68
C LEU A 75 -13.90 1.67 7.16
N GLU A 76 -15.12 1.78 6.64
CA GLU A 76 -15.39 2.00 5.22
C GLU A 76 -14.78 3.32 4.75
N ALA A 77 -14.86 4.39 5.55
CA ALA A 77 -14.23 5.65 5.22
C ALA A 77 -12.69 5.56 5.17
N ALA A 78 -12.08 4.86 6.12
CA ALA A 78 -10.64 4.65 6.18
C ALA A 78 -10.13 3.76 5.02
N LEU A 79 -10.87 2.71 4.67
CA LEU A 79 -10.52 1.81 3.57
C LEU A 79 -10.69 2.42 2.18
N ARG A 80 -11.42 3.54 2.04
CA ARG A 80 -11.85 4.07 0.75
C ARG A 80 -10.69 4.33 -0.22
N THR A 81 -9.61 4.92 0.27
CA THR A 81 -8.45 5.30 -0.54
C THR A 81 -7.73 4.07 -1.09
N THR A 82 -7.32 3.15 -0.21
CA THR A 82 -6.68 1.89 -0.58
C THR A 82 -7.60 1.00 -1.42
N PHE A 83 -8.89 0.96 -1.11
CA PHE A 83 -9.84 0.25 -1.93
C PHE A 83 -9.92 0.86 -3.34
N ALA A 84 -9.94 2.18 -3.50
CA ALA A 84 -10.00 2.79 -4.83
C ALA A 84 -8.75 2.49 -5.67
N SER A 85 -7.56 2.47 -5.06
CA SER A 85 -6.30 2.22 -5.75
C SER A 85 -6.10 0.74 -6.12
N LEU A 86 -6.65 -0.22 -5.37
CA LEU A 86 -6.40 -1.64 -5.64
C LEU A 86 -6.96 -2.09 -7.01
N PRO A 87 -6.36 -3.09 -7.68
CA PRO A 87 -6.96 -3.67 -8.88
C PRO A 87 -8.30 -4.31 -8.55
N LYS A 88 -9.28 -4.14 -9.45
CA LYS A 88 -10.66 -4.60 -9.25
C LYS A 88 -10.96 -5.83 -10.10
N GLY A 89 -11.81 -6.70 -9.57
CA GLY A 89 -12.43 -7.77 -10.34
C GLY A 89 -13.60 -7.28 -11.21
N GLU A 90 -14.22 -8.22 -11.92
CA GLU A 90 -15.35 -7.96 -12.84
C GLU A 90 -16.54 -7.23 -12.20
N HIS A 91 -16.73 -7.40 -10.90
CA HIS A 91 -17.83 -6.79 -10.15
C HIS A 91 -17.45 -5.47 -9.47
N GLY A 92 -16.27 -4.90 -9.76
CA GLY A 92 -15.76 -3.73 -9.03
C GLY A 92 -15.38 -4.06 -7.58
N THR A 93 -15.05 -5.32 -7.32
CA THR A 93 -14.73 -5.89 -6.00
C THR A 93 -13.24 -6.24 -5.89
N VAL A 94 -12.74 -6.47 -4.68
CA VAL A 94 -11.38 -6.96 -4.43
C VAL A 94 -11.35 -8.46 -4.14
N GLY A 95 -10.33 -9.15 -4.65
CA GLY A 95 -10.10 -10.56 -4.36
C GLY A 95 -9.48 -10.79 -2.97
N ALA A 96 -9.25 -12.05 -2.60
CA ALA A 96 -8.78 -12.41 -1.27
C ALA A 96 -7.43 -11.79 -0.89
N SER A 97 -6.45 -11.81 -1.79
CA SER A 97 -5.12 -11.23 -1.53
C SER A 97 -5.18 -9.72 -1.32
N ALA A 98 -5.93 -9.01 -2.18
CA ALA A 98 -6.14 -7.56 -2.07
C ALA A 98 -6.95 -7.19 -0.83
N ALA A 99 -7.95 -7.98 -0.45
CA ALA A 99 -8.70 -7.80 0.80
C ALA A 99 -7.80 -7.98 2.03
N ARG A 100 -6.98 -9.03 2.07
CA ARG A 100 -6.01 -9.27 3.15
C ARG A 100 -5.01 -8.12 3.27
N TYR A 101 -4.45 -7.66 2.16
CA TYR A 101 -3.55 -6.52 2.11
C TYR A 101 -4.20 -5.23 2.65
N ALA A 102 -5.40 -4.90 2.16
CA ALA A 102 -6.12 -3.70 2.61
C ALA A 102 -6.44 -3.74 4.11
N LEU A 103 -6.86 -4.90 4.62
CA LEU A 103 -7.15 -5.06 6.05
C LEU A 103 -5.87 -4.97 6.90
N HIS A 104 -4.76 -5.57 6.46
CA HIS A 104 -3.48 -5.46 7.16
C HIS A 104 -3.08 -3.99 7.31
N ARG A 105 -3.07 -3.23 6.20
CA ARG A 105 -2.73 -1.79 6.21
C ARG A 105 -3.68 -0.99 7.08
N LEU A 106 -4.99 -1.23 6.99
CA LEU A 106 -6.00 -0.55 7.81
C LEU A 106 -5.67 -0.65 9.31
N PHE A 107 -5.42 -1.86 9.81
CA PHE A 107 -5.16 -2.08 11.24
C PHE A 107 -3.80 -1.54 11.69
N VAL A 108 -2.77 -1.65 10.86
CA VAL A 108 -1.45 -1.07 11.14
C VAL A 108 -1.54 0.46 11.20
N GLN A 109 -2.14 1.10 10.20
CA GLN A 109 -2.23 2.56 10.15
C GLN A 109 -3.13 3.14 11.25
N MET A 110 -4.32 2.57 11.45
CA MET A 110 -5.29 3.13 12.38
C MET A 110 -4.90 2.88 13.83
N HIS A 111 -4.38 1.69 14.13
CA HIS A 111 -4.24 1.22 15.50
C HIS A 111 -2.81 0.80 15.88
N GLY A 112 -1.91 0.63 14.90
CA GLY A 112 -0.61 -0.03 15.09
C GLY A 112 -0.75 -1.55 15.27
N TRP A 113 -1.92 -2.13 14.97
CA TRP A 113 -2.18 -3.55 15.21
C TRP A 113 -1.70 -4.41 14.05
N GLN A 114 -0.81 -5.34 14.35
CA GLN A 114 -0.53 -6.48 13.46
C GLN A 114 -1.38 -7.66 13.90
N LEU A 115 -2.47 -7.92 13.16
CA LEU A 115 -3.33 -9.09 13.39
C LEU A 115 -2.66 -10.35 12.83
N GLN A 116 -2.57 -11.38 13.65
CA GLN A 116 -2.10 -12.69 13.22
C GLN A 116 -2.99 -13.22 12.09
N GLY A 117 -2.40 -13.63 10.97
CA GLY A 117 -3.13 -14.14 9.80
C GLY A 117 -3.41 -13.09 8.71
N LEU A 118 -3.32 -11.79 9.01
CA LEU A 118 -3.34 -10.74 7.97
C LEU A 118 -1.95 -10.42 7.45
N ASP A 119 -0.94 -10.34 8.32
CA ASP A 119 0.46 -10.19 7.92
C ASP A 119 0.93 -11.40 7.08
N PRO A 120 1.59 -11.20 5.91
CA PRO A 120 2.21 -12.26 5.15
C PRO A 120 3.42 -12.92 5.84
N SER A 121 4.04 -12.27 6.83
CA SER A 121 5.18 -12.79 7.61
C SER A 121 6.30 -13.36 6.73
N GLY A 122 6.70 -12.59 5.71
CA GLY A 122 7.72 -12.98 4.73
C GLY A 122 7.19 -13.82 3.56
N GLY A 123 5.91 -14.19 3.55
CA GLY A 123 5.26 -14.85 2.42
C GLY A 123 4.60 -13.89 1.43
N ASN A 124 3.85 -14.45 0.48
CA ASN A 124 3.05 -13.69 -0.48
C ASN A 124 1.64 -13.40 0.11
N TRP A 125 1.03 -12.28 -0.25
CA TRP A 125 -0.36 -11.94 0.10
C TRP A 125 -1.37 -13.02 -0.28
N SER A 126 -1.13 -13.78 -1.36
CA SER A 126 -2.01 -14.86 -1.82
C SER A 126 -1.96 -16.16 -0.99
N THR A 127 -1.10 -16.24 0.04
CA THR A 127 -0.88 -17.47 0.82
C THR A 127 -2.03 -17.85 1.75
N ALA A 128 -2.89 -16.91 2.13
CA ALA A 128 -3.99 -17.14 3.04
C ALA A 128 -5.19 -16.21 2.74
N SER A 129 -6.38 -16.67 3.13
CA SER A 129 -7.59 -15.84 3.13
C SER A 129 -7.52 -14.78 4.24
N PRO A 130 -8.09 -13.57 4.07
CA PRO A 130 -8.24 -12.61 5.16
C PRO A 130 -9.02 -13.16 6.36
N THR A 131 -9.88 -14.17 6.17
CA THR A 131 -10.62 -14.83 7.27
C THR A 131 -9.72 -15.67 8.19
N ALA A 132 -8.49 -15.98 7.77
CA ALA A 132 -7.50 -16.65 8.61
C ALA A 132 -7.23 -15.86 9.89
N ALA A 133 -7.37 -14.53 9.85
CA ALA A 133 -7.22 -13.66 11.00
C ALA A 133 -8.18 -14.01 12.13
N PHE A 134 -9.36 -14.56 11.83
CA PHE A 134 -10.27 -14.99 12.89
C PHE A 134 -9.71 -16.11 13.78
N GLY A 135 -8.70 -16.87 13.32
CA GLY A 135 -8.13 -17.97 14.08
C GLY A 135 -9.22 -18.95 14.56
N SER A 136 -9.25 -19.29 15.84
CA SER A 136 -10.29 -20.16 16.44
C SER A 136 -11.43 -19.38 17.13
N ARG A 137 -11.50 -18.06 16.95
CA ARG A 137 -12.34 -17.18 17.78
C ARG A 137 -13.78 -17.01 17.28
N VAL A 138 -14.05 -17.40 16.04
CA VAL A 138 -15.41 -17.43 15.48
C VAL A 138 -15.80 -18.85 15.11
N PRO A 139 -17.10 -19.20 15.13
CA PRO A 139 -17.57 -20.45 14.58
C PRO A 139 -17.11 -20.61 13.13
N GLU A 140 -16.76 -21.83 12.73
CA GLU A 140 -16.27 -22.11 11.36
C GLU A 140 -17.28 -21.70 10.28
N GLY A 141 -18.58 -21.73 10.61
CA GLY A 141 -19.65 -21.23 9.74
C GLY A 141 -19.53 -19.73 9.39
N VAL A 142 -18.99 -18.89 10.28
CA VAL A 142 -18.78 -17.46 10.01
C VAL A 142 -17.68 -17.27 8.97
N LYS A 143 -16.54 -17.99 9.12
CA LYS A 143 -15.46 -17.97 8.12
C LYS A 143 -15.96 -18.46 6.77
N ALA A 144 -16.69 -19.58 6.75
CA ALA A 144 -17.22 -20.18 5.54
C ALA A 144 -18.14 -19.23 4.76
N VAL A 145 -18.95 -18.42 5.45
CA VAL A 145 -19.80 -17.39 4.81
C VAL A 145 -18.93 -16.34 4.11
N PHE A 146 -17.93 -15.76 4.80
CA PHE A 146 -17.02 -14.79 4.18
C PHE A 146 -16.20 -15.39 3.04
N ASP A 147 -15.61 -16.59 3.23
CA ASP A 147 -14.77 -17.25 2.23
C ASP A 147 -15.55 -17.65 0.97
N GLY A 148 -16.77 -18.17 1.15
CA GLY A 148 -17.64 -18.54 0.04
C GLY A 148 -18.00 -17.31 -0.81
N HIS A 149 -18.32 -16.21 -0.14
CA HIS A 149 -18.66 -14.95 -0.80
C HIS A 149 -17.47 -14.31 -1.51
N LEU A 150 -16.33 -14.26 -0.83
CA LEU A 150 -15.06 -13.75 -1.36
C LEU A 150 -14.61 -14.52 -2.59
N SER A 151 -14.73 -15.85 -2.57
CA SER A 151 -14.38 -16.73 -3.70
C SER A 151 -15.34 -16.58 -4.87
N ALA A 152 -16.63 -16.33 -4.61
CA ALA A 152 -17.63 -16.21 -5.66
C ALA A 152 -17.52 -14.91 -6.46
N ARG A 153 -17.23 -13.78 -5.79
CA ARG A 153 -17.30 -12.47 -6.44
C ARG A 153 -16.34 -11.41 -5.93
N GLY A 154 -15.55 -11.69 -4.89
CA GLY A 154 -14.78 -10.67 -4.17
C GLY A 154 -15.62 -9.86 -3.17
N PHE A 155 -14.99 -8.90 -2.50
CA PHE A 155 -15.68 -7.97 -1.61
C PHE A 155 -15.83 -6.58 -2.23
N SER A 156 -17.01 -5.99 -2.06
CA SER A 156 -17.18 -4.54 -2.21
C SER A 156 -16.50 -3.81 -1.04
N LEU A 157 -16.37 -2.48 -1.14
CA LEU A 157 -15.82 -1.66 -0.05
C LEU A 157 -16.58 -1.88 1.26
N HIS A 158 -17.91 -1.90 1.20
CA HIS A 158 -18.76 -2.11 2.36
C HIS A 158 -18.56 -3.50 3.00
N GLU A 159 -18.40 -4.54 2.18
CA GLU A 159 -18.19 -5.91 2.66
C GLU A 159 -16.81 -6.11 3.26
N LEU A 160 -15.80 -5.44 2.70
CA LEU A 160 -14.47 -5.37 3.29
C LEU A 160 -14.50 -4.67 4.65
N ALA A 161 -15.23 -3.55 4.74
CA ALA A 161 -15.42 -2.82 6.00
C ALA A 161 -16.22 -3.63 7.03
N LEU A 162 -17.16 -4.46 6.59
CA LEU A 162 -17.88 -5.40 7.45
C LEU A 162 -16.94 -6.45 8.06
N LEU A 163 -16.04 -7.02 7.25
CA LEU A 163 -15.02 -7.94 7.74
C LEU A 163 -14.05 -7.24 8.70
N ALA A 164 -13.63 -6.01 8.39
CA ALA A 164 -12.81 -5.20 9.30
C ALA A 164 -13.50 -4.96 10.64
N ALA A 165 -14.78 -4.58 10.62
CA ALA A 165 -15.56 -4.30 11.82
C ALA A 165 -15.71 -5.55 12.70
N MET A 166 -15.89 -6.72 12.09
CA MET A 166 -15.90 -8.01 12.79
C MET A 166 -14.55 -8.33 13.46
N LEU A 167 -13.43 -8.07 12.77
CA LEU A 167 -12.09 -8.27 13.34
C LEU A 167 -11.82 -7.31 14.50
N GLU A 168 -12.18 -6.03 14.35
CA GLU A 168 -12.06 -5.02 15.41
C GLU A 168 -12.90 -5.39 16.64
N TYR A 169 -14.16 -5.79 16.42
CA TYR A 169 -15.06 -6.25 17.48
C TYR A 169 -14.47 -7.43 18.29
N MET A 170 -13.74 -8.33 17.62
CA MET A 170 -13.09 -9.45 18.28
C MET A 170 -11.87 -9.04 19.11
N VAL A 171 -11.15 -8.00 18.69
CA VAL A 171 -10.07 -7.42 19.51
C VAL A 171 -10.67 -6.90 20.81
N HIS A 172 -11.76 -6.13 20.72
CA HIS A 172 -12.44 -5.57 21.88
C HIS A 172 -13.08 -6.63 22.79
N GLY A 173 -13.69 -7.68 22.23
CA GLY A 173 -14.20 -8.80 23.03
C GLY A 173 -13.10 -9.53 23.85
N GLN A 174 -11.86 -9.56 23.35
CA GLN A 174 -10.73 -10.08 24.11
C GLN A 174 -10.36 -9.18 25.29
N ILE A 175 -10.43 -7.86 25.12
CA ILE A 175 -10.20 -6.88 26.20
C ILE A 175 -11.19 -7.12 27.34
N GLU A 176 -12.48 -7.23 27.02
CA GLU A 176 -13.53 -7.47 28.00
C GLU A 176 -13.30 -8.78 28.77
N THR A 177 -12.95 -9.86 28.06
CA THR A 177 -12.62 -11.16 28.66
C THR A 177 -11.47 -11.06 29.66
N GLN A 178 -10.40 -10.34 29.30
CA GLN A 178 -9.24 -10.15 30.18
C GLN A 178 -9.59 -9.27 31.39
N LEU A 179 -10.41 -8.24 31.21
CA LEU A 179 -10.90 -7.43 32.32
C LEU A 179 -11.73 -8.25 33.31
N HIS A 180 -12.60 -9.15 32.86
CA HIS A 180 -13.30 -10.07 33.75
C HIS A 180 -12.34 -10.90 34.62
N SER A 181 -11.27 -11.45 34.02
CA SER A 181 -10.23 -12.18 34.76
C SER A 181 -9.54 -11.30 35.80
N ILE A 182 -9.23 -10.03 35.49
CA ILE A 182 -8.59 -9.08 36.40
C ILE A 182 -9.51 -8.68 37.55
N PHE A 183 -10.79 -8.42 37.28
CA PHE A 183 -11.79 -8.15 38.31
C PHE A 183 -11.90 -9.32 39.29
N GLY A 184 -11.95 -10.56 38.77
CA GLY A 184 -11.94 -11.77 39.58
C GLY A 184 -10.69 -11.89 40.45
N ALA A 185 -9.50 -11.66 39.87
CA ALA A 185 -8.23 -11.72 40.58
C ALA A 185 -8.12 -10.67 41.70
N LEU A 186 -8.65 -9.47 41.48
CA LEU A 186 -8.67 -8.36 42.44
C LEU A 186 -9.86 -8.41 43.41
N GLN A 187 -10.73 -9.42 43.29
CA GLN A 187 -11.95 -9.59 44.09
C GLN A 187 -12.90 -8.38 44.01
N HIS A 188 -13.02 -7.80 42.83
CA HIS A 188 -13.95 -6.71 42.54
C HIS A 188 -15.22 -7.23 41.84
N PRO A 189 -16.43 -6.86 42.30
CA PRO A 189 -17.67 -7.15 41.58
C PRO A 189 -17.74 -6.37 40.26
N THR A 190 -18.39 -6.94 39.24
CA THR A 190 -18.60 -6.29 37.93
C THR A 190 -19.92 -5.53 37.85
N ASP A 191 -20.85 -5.77 38.78
CA ASP A 191 -22.17 -5.15 38.88
C ASP A 191 -22.21 -3.94 39.82
N GLU A 192 -21.16 -3.69 40.59
CA GLU A 192 -21.02 -2.51 41.45
C GLU A 192 -19.98 -1.51 40.91
N PRO A 193 -20.20 -0.20 41.08
CA PRO A 193 -19.24 0.80 40.65
C PRO A 193 -17.98 0.80 41.54
N LEU A 194 -16.82 0.86 40.90
CA LEU A 194 -15.53 1.03 41.55
C LEU A 194 -15.24 2.49 41.87
N SER A 195 -14.53 2.74 42.97
CA SER A 195 -13.92 4.06 43.21
C SER A 195 -12.84 4.36 42.16
N GLU A 196 -12.57 5.64 41.92
CA GLU A 196 -11.50 6.07 41.00
C GLU A 196 -10.17 5.36 41.26
N GLY A 197 -9.76 5.24 42.52
CA GLY A 197 -8.51 4.55 42.88
C GLY A 197 -8.52 3.04 42.55
N SER A 198 -9.66 2.37 42.67
CA SER A 198 -9.81 0.97 42.25
C SER A 198 -9.84 0.82 40.74
N ALA A 199 -10.53 1.72 40.04
CA ALA A 199 -10.55 1.76 38.57
C ALA A 199 -9.13 1.97 38.00
N ILE A 200 -8.34 2.87 38.59
CA ILE A 200 -6.93 3.09 38.23
C ILE A 200 -6.14 1.78 38.34
N ARG A 201 -6.28 1.05 39.47
CA ARG A 201 -5.56 -0.21 39.67
C ARG A 201 -5.94 -1.28 38.65
N VAL A 202 -7.22 -1.40 38.30
CA VAL A 202 -7.69 -2.35 37.28
C VAL A 202 -7.12 -2.00 35.91
N ILE A 203 -7.18 -0.71 35.52
CA ILE A 203 -6.68 -0.23 34.22
C ILE A 203 -5.16 -0.41 34.12
N ASP A 204 -4.41 -0.06 35.17
CA ASP A 204 -2.95 -0.24 35.22
C ASP A 204 -2.58 -1.73 35.18
N ALA A 205 -3.30 -2.59 35.93
CA ALA A 205 -3.08 -4.03 35.92
C ALA A 205 -3.35 -4.65 34.55
N TYR A 206 -4.42 -4.21 33.87
CA TYR A 206 -4.69 -4.60 32.49
C TYR A 206 -3.52 -4.22 31.60
N MET A 207 -3.12 -2.96 31.59
CA MET A 207 -2.08 -2.48 30.67
C MET A 207 -0.72 -3.13 30.94
N ALA A 208 -0.34 -3.32 32.20
CA ALA A 208 0.87 -4.03 32.56
C ALA A 208 0.82 -5.50 32.08
N SER A 209 -0.31 -6.18 32.29
CA SER A 209 -0.49 -7.56 31.80
C SER A 209 -0.46 -7.64 30.27
N TYR A 210 -0.98 -6.63 29.59
CA TYR A 210 -1.01 -6.53 28.13
C TYR A 210 0.40 -6.34 27.56
N ILE A 211 1.17 -5.36 28.08
CA ILE A 211 2.56 -5.09 27.66
C ILE A 211 3.46 -6.30 27.88
N LEU A 212 3.32 -6.97 29.04
CA LEU A 212 4.13 -8.14 29.40
C LEU A 212 3.67 -9.45 28.76
N GLY A 213 2.73 -9.39 27.80
CA GLY A 213 2.33 -10.55 27.00
C GLY A 213 1.59 -11.64 27.77
N ALA A 214 0.83 -11.28 28.81
CA ALA A 214 0.11 -12.23 29.63
C ALA A 214 -1.06 -12.89 28.88
N ASN A 215 -1.27 -14.18 29.14
CA ASN A 215 -2.44 -14.88 28.59
C ASN A 215 -3.72 -14.46 29.33
N SER A 216 -4.72 -14.00 28.57
CA SER A 216 -6.01 -13.48 29.04
C SER A 216 -6.87 -14.44 29.89
N SER A 217 -6.61 -15.75 29.85
CA SER A 217 -7.56 -16.78 30.33
C SER A 217 -7.47 -17.16 31.81
N ALA A 218 -6.44 -16.74 32.55
CA ALA A 218 -6.33 -17.02 33.99
C ALA A 218 -5.40 -16.02 34.70
N MET A 219 -5.93 -14.86 35.06
CA MET A 219 -5.19 -13.90 35.89
C MET A 219 -5.30 -14.28 37.37
N THR A 220 -4.18 -14.27 38.09
CA THR A 220 -4.15 -14.41 39.55
C THR A 220 -3.65 -13.13 40.20
N LEU A 221 -4.00 -12.92 41.47
CA LEU A 221 -3.51 -11.77 42.23
C LEU A 221 -1.97 -11.72 42.26
N GLU A 222 -1.32 -12.87 42.39
CA GLU A 222 0.15 -12.99 42.39
C GLU A 222 0.76 -12.55 41.06
N MET A 223 0.17 -12.95 39.93
CA MET A 223 0.61 -12.51 38.60
C MET A 223 0.47 -10.99 38.44
N LEU A 224 -0.66 -10.41 38.86
CA LEU A 224 -0.86 -8.96 38.77
C LEU A 224 0.14 -8.19 39.64
N GLN A 225 0.47 -8.70 40.82
CA GLN A 225 1.50 -8.14 41.69
C GLN A 225 2.89 -8.24 41.05
N GLN A 226 3.21 -9.38 40.43
CA GLN A 226 4.45 -9.57 39.70
C GLN A 226 4.57 -8.57 38.56
N PHE A 227 3.55 -8.46 37.70
CA PHE A 227 3.54 -7.49 36.59
C PHE A 227 3.76 -6.07 37.07
N ASN A 228 3.07 -5.66 38.14
CA ASN A 228 3.23 -4.32 38.69
C ASN A 228 4.62 -4.06 39.27
N SER A 229 5.33 -5.12 39.72
CA SER A 229 6.70 -5.00 40.23
C SER A 229 7.77 -4.97 39.14
N THR A 230 7.55 -5.65 38.01
CA THR A 230 8.56 -5.79 36.95
C THR A 230 8.35 -4.86 35.75
N ILE A 231 7.13 -4.34 35.56
CA ILE A 231 6.77 -3.55 34.38
C ILE A 231 7.70 -2.35 34.17
N GLN A 232 8.13 -1.66 35.22
CA GLN A 232 8.97 -0.47 35.07
C GLN A 232 10.42 -0.82 34.67
N GLU A 233 10.90 -2.02 35.01
CA GLU A 233 12.23 -2.48 34.60
C GLU A 233 12.22 -2.90 33.12
N GLN A 234 11.14 -3.55 32.68
CA GLN A 234 11.00 -4.04 31.30
C GLN A 234 10.46 -2.97 30.33
N HIS A 235 9.71 -2.00 30.85
CA HIS A 235 9.11 -0.90 30.11
C HIS A 235 9.39 0.43 30.84
N PRO A 236 10.59 1.03 30.66
CA PRO A 236 11.02 2.21 31.42
C PRO A 236 10.08 3.43 31.32
N SER A 237 9.30 3.53 30.24
CA SER A 237 8.28 4.57 30.02
C SER A 237 6.92 4.25 30.66
N TRP A 238 6.87 3.29 31.59
CA TRP A 238 5.67 2.98 32.36
C TRP A 238 5.03 4.21 33.06
N PRO A 239 5.79 5.19 33.62
CA PRO A 239 5.20 6.41 34.17
C PRO A 239 4.43 7.23 33.12
N GLU A 240 4.95 7.33 31.90
CA GLU A 240 4.33 8.00 30.75
C GLU A 240 3.10 7.24 30.29
N THR A 241 3.18 5.90 30.25
CA THR A 241 2.06 5.01 29.90
C THR A 241 0.89 5.23 30.87
N LYS A 242 1.15 5.27 32.18
CA LYS A 242 0.11 5.56 33.18
C LYS A 242 -0.52 6.94 32.97
N ARG A 243 0.25 7.96 32.59
CA ARG A 243 -0.26 9.30 32.29
C ARG A 243 -1.24 9.27 31.11
N PHE A 244 -0.87 8.55 30.03
CA PHE A 244 -1.75 8.29 28.90
C PHE A 244 -3.05 7.60 29.32
N LEU A 245 -2.98 6.54 30.15
CA LEU A 245 -4.19 5.86 30.65
C LEU A 245 -5.12 6.80 31.45
N ARG A 246 -4.54 7.71 32.25
CA ARG A 246 -5.33 8.73 32.98
C ARG A 246 -5.95 9.78 32.05
N GLU A 247 -5.36 10.05 30.90
CA GLU A 247 -5.97 10.92 29.87
C GLU A 247 -7.20 10.22 29.25
N MET A 248 -7.07 8.95 28.88
CA MET A 248 -8.19 8.17 28.33
C MET A 248 -9.34 8.04 29.33
N GLN A 249 -9.03 7.83 30.62
CA GLN A 249 -10.03 7.81 31.69
C GLN A 249 -10.81 9.13 31.80
N ARG A 250 -10.12 10.27 31.72
CA ARG A 250 -10.75 11.60 31.80
C ARG A 250 -11.57 11.93 30.56
N GLU A 251 -11.17 11.44 29.39
CA GLU A 251 -11.90 11.63 28.14
C GLU A 251 -13.20 10.83 28.11
N VAL A 252 -13.14 9.54 28.44
CA VAL A 252 -14.32 8.65 28.42
C VAL A 252 -15.32 9.02 29.52
N ARG A 253 -14.83 9.43 30.70
CA ARG A 253 -15.66 9.68 31.88
C ARG A 253 -15.27 10.98 32.61
N PRO A 254 -15.54 12.16 32.04
CA PRO A 254 -15.11 13.44 32.62
C PRO A 254 -15.83 13.73 33.95
N GLY A 255 -15.06 14.01 35.00
CA GLY A 255 -15.57 14.54 36.26
C GLY A 255 -16.32 13.55 37.16
N VAL A 256 -16.17 12.24 36.95
CA VAL A 256 -16.85 11.19 37.74
C VAL A 256 -15.85 10.46 38.64
N ALA A 257 -16.22 10.25 39.91
CA ALA A 257 -15.40 9.57 40.91
C ALA A 257 -15.65 8.06 41.04
N ALA A 258 -16.62 7.53 40.29
CA ALA A 258 -17.06 6.14 40.32
C ALA A 258 -17.24 5.58 38.90
N PHE A 259 -16.77 4.35 38.68
CA PHE A 259 -16.67 3.71 37.37
C PHE A 259 -17.37 2.35 37.41
N ASN A 260 -18.38 2.15 36.57
CA ASN A 260 -18.94 0.81 36.40
C ASN A 260 -18.04 -0.03 35.48
N PHE A 261 -18.33 -1.33 35.36
CA PHE A 261 -17.55 -2.21 34.50
C PHE A 261 -17.49 -1.73 33.04
N THR A 262 -18.62 -1.30 32.46
CA THR A 262 -18.68 -0.79 31.09
C THR A 262 -17.84 0.48 30.88
N ASP A 263 -17.68 1.32 31.89
CA ASP A 263 -16.82 2.51 31.84
C ASP A 263 -15.35 2.09 31.74
N ILE A 264 -14.96 1.07 32.50
CA ILE A 264 -13.57 0.56 32.47
C ILE A 264 -13.28 -0.12 31.13
N VAL A 265 -14.22 -0.91 30.61
CA VAL A 265 -14.10 -1.49 29.25
C VAL A 265 -13.90 -0.38 28.23
N ALA A 266 -14.76 0.65 28.22
CA ALA A 266 -14.65 1.77 27.27
C ALA A 266 -13.32 2.53 27.39
N VAL A 267 -12.80 2.74 28.61
CA VAL A 267 -11.48 3.37 28.82
C VAL A 267 -10.36 2.51 28.23
N VAL A 268 -10.39 1.21 28.47
CA VAL A 268 -9.34 0.30 28.02
C VAL A 268 -9.41 0.06 26.52
N GLU A 269 -10.61 -0.06 25.92
CA GLU A 269 -10.77 -0.08 24.46
C GLU A 269 -10.23 1.18 23.81
N THR A 270 -10.57 2.36 24.35
CA THR A 270 -10.07 3.65 23.85
C THR A 270 -8.54 3.74 23.96
N ALA A 271 -7.98 3.24 25.06
CA ALA A 271 -6.54 3.16 25.24
C ALA A 271 -5.89 2.21 24.23
N ALA A 272 -6.43 1.00 24.04
CA ALA A 272 -5.92 0.01 23.10
C ALA A 272 -5.98 0.50 21.64
N ASP A 273 -7.06 1.19 21.26
CA ASP A 273 -7.23 1.75 19.92
C ASP A 273 -6.20 2.82 19.57
N ARG A 274 -5.67 3.53 20.58
CA ARG A 274 -4.72 4.64 20.42
C ARG A 274 -3.31 4.31 20.87
N PHE A 275 -3.10 3.14 21.48
CA PHE A 275 -1.82 2.80 22.10
C PHE A 275 -0.70 2.73 21.06
N GLY A 276 -0.94 2.14 19.87
CA GLY A 276 0.08 2.08 18.82
C GLY A 276 0.54 3.46 18.34
N GLN A 277 -0.38 4.41 18.17
CA GLN A 277 -0.04 5.80 17.80
C GLN A 277 0.76 6.50 18.89
N TRP A 278 0.37 6.31 20.16
CA TRP A 278 1.10 6.87 21.30
C TRP A 278 2.50 6.26 21.44
N GLN A 279 2.60 4.94 21.32
CA GLN A 279 3.84 4.16 21.42
C GLN A 279 4.80 4.44 20.27
N SER A 280 4.29 4.89 19.11
CA SER A 280 5.11 5.27 17.95
C SER A 280 6.22 6.27 18.28
N GLY A 281 6.08 7.08 19.34
CA GLY A 281 7.13 7.97 19.81
C GLY A 281 8.41 7.24 20.25
N GLU A 282 8.29 6.06 20.87
CA GLU A 282 9.46 5.27 21.28
C GLU A 282 10.13 4.60 20.08
N CYS A 283 9.34 4.12 19.12
CA CYS A 283 9.84 3.62 17.85
C CYS A 283 10.66 4.68 17.09
N LEU A 284 10.16 5.93 17.06
CA LEU A 284 10.87 7.05 16.45
C LEU A 284 12.15 7.40 17.20
N ALA A 285 12.15 7.36 18.54
CA ALA A 285 13.36 7.58 19.32
C ALA A 285 14.43 6.50 19.06
N LEU A 286 14.03 5.22 19.00
CA LEU A 286 14.92 4.11 18.64
C LEU A 286 15.49 4.29 17.22
N LYS A 287 14.64 4.70 16.28
CA LYS A 287 15.03 5.01 14.90
C LYS A 287 16.04 6.15 14.84
N GLU A 288 15.86 7.22 15.61
CA GLU A 288 16.81 8.34 15.67
C GLU A 288 18.20 7.89 16.13
N GLU A 289 18.28 6.97 17.09
CA GLU A 289 19.55 6.39 17.52
C GLU A 289 20.25 5.61 16.40
N LEU A 290 19.50 4.81 15.63
CA LEU A 290 20.05 4.10 14.46
C LEU A 290 20.46 5.07 13.34
N VAL A 291 19.67 6.12 13.09
CA VAL A 291 19.99 7.15 12.10
C VAL A 291 21.29 7.88 12.46
N ALA A 292 21.56 8.08 13.76
CA ALA A 292 22.82 8.67 14.22
C ALA A 292 24.06 7.77 13.94
N LEU A 293 23.84 6.47 13.73
CA LEU A 293 24.88 5.47 13.41
C LEU A 293 24.97 5.16 11.91
N GLU A 294 24.25 5.90 11.04
CA GLU A 294 24.23 5.64 9.60
C GLU A 294 25.64 5.57 8.97
N ASP A 295 25.83 4.59 8.07
CA ASP A 295 27.08 4.41 7.32
C ASP A 295 27.39 5.62 6.43
N ALA A 296 26.37 6.04 5.67
CA ALA A 296 26.37 7.27 4.90
C ALA A 296 25.08 8.05 5.17
N LYS A 297 25.19 9.38 5.19
CA LYS A 297 24.04 10.27 5.45
C LYS A 297 22.92 9.98 4.46
N GLY A 298 21.76 9.59 4.98
CA GLY A 298 20.55 9.30 4.19
C GLY A 298 20.53 7.91 3.56
N SER A 299 21.46 7.02 3.95
CA SER A 299 21.51 5.64 3.43
C SER A 299 20.42 4.73 4.02
N GLY A 300 19.86 5.08 5.18
CA GLY A 300 18.94 4.21 5.90
C GLY A 300 19.57 2.91 6.39
N ARG A 301 20.90 2.88 6.50
CA ARG A 301 21.69 1.67 6.81
C ARG A 301 22.76 1.95 7.85
N VAL A 302 22.94 1.01 8.78
CA VAL A 302 23.96 1.06 9.84
C VAL A 302 24.93 -0.10 9.62
N ARG A 303 26.25 0.13 9.61
CA ARG A 303 27.22 -0.98 9.56
C ARG A 303 27.02 -1.87 10.78
N LEU A 304 27.03 -3.18 10.62
CA LEU A 304 26.83 -4.12 11.74
C LEU A 304 27.82 -3.87 12.89
N ALA A 305 29.06 -3.50 12.56
CA ALA A 305 30.07 -3.13 13.56
C ALA A 305 29.70 -1.89 14.38
N ASP A 306 29.02 -0.91 13.78
CA ASP A 306 28.58 0.30 14.48
C ASP A 306 27.33 0.03 15.31
N PHE A 307 26.43 -0.84 14.81
CA PHE A 307 25.28 -1.35 15.56
C PHE A 307 25.71 -2.06 16.85
N TYR A 308 26.59 -3.06 16.75
CA TYR A 308 27.16 -3.74 17.91
C TYR A 308 28.09 -2.86 18.75
N GLY A 309 28.80 -1.92 18.13
CA GLY A 309 29.58 -0.91 18.86
C GLY A 309 28.69 -0.07 19.78
N GLY A 310 27.46 0.22 19.37
CA GLY A 310 26.43 0.84 20.20
C GLY A 310 26.12 0.04 21.46
N ALA A 311 25.95 -1.29 21.34
CA ALA A 311 25.70 -2.17 22.47
C ALA A 311 26.91 -2.30 23.41
N VAL A 312 28.08 -2.63 22.86
CA VAL A 312 29.28 -2.95 23.66
C VAL A 312 29.92 -1.70 24.27
N HIS A 313 29.89 -0.55 23.57
CA HIS A 313 30.60 0.66 23.99
C HIS A 313 29.70 1.88 24.25
N GLY A 314 28.49 1.89 23.69
CA GLY A 314 27.57 3.03 23.73
C GLY A 314 26.44 2.92 24.76
N GLY A 315 26.36 1.81 25.51
CA GLY A 315 25.27 1.55 26.45
C GLY A 315 23.91 1.31 25.78
N LYS A 316 23.89 1.02 24.47
CA LYS A 316 22.69 0.74 23.68
C LYS A 316 22.44 -0.76 23.61
N TRP A 317 22.15 -1.35 24.77
CA TRP A 317 21.98 -2.80 24.94
C TRP A 317 20.98 -3.43 23.96
N GLN A 318 20.02 -2.64 23.47
CA GLN A 318 19.01 -3.07 22.51
C GLN A 318 19.57 -3.41 21.11
N PHE A 319 20.79 -2.98 20.76
CA PHE A 319 21.41 -3.28 19.46
C PHE A 319 22.30 -4.53 19.52
N SER A 320 21.70 -5.65 19.90
CA SER A 320 22.43 -6.88 20.25
C SER A 320 21.90 -8.15 19.59
N GLU A 321 20.99 -8.05 18.62
CA GLU A 321 20.44 -9.21 17.93
C GLU A 321 21.50 -9.93 17.08
N THR A 322 21.47 -11.27 17.08
CA THR A 322 22.38 -12.10 16.28
C THR A 322 22.20 -11.84 14.78
N VAL A 323 23.27 -12.04 14.01
CA VAL A 323 23.22 -11.92 12.55
C VAL A 323 22.20 -12.87 11.92
N GLU A 324 22.05 -14.06 12.49
CA GLU A 324 21.07 -15.04 12.03
C GLU A 324 19.63 -14.54 12.22
N TYR A 325 19.32 -13.99 13.40
CA TYR A 325 18.00 -13.44 13.67
C TYR A 325 17.72 -12.17 12.85
N LEU A 326 18.70 -11.25 12.73
CA LEU A 326 18.57 -10.08 11.85
C LEU A 326 18.30 -10.49 10.38
N ARG A 327 18.91 -11.58 9.90
CA ARG A 327 18.61 -12.13 8.57
C ARG A 327 17.21 -12.71 8.47
N HIS A 328 16.75 -13.43 9.51
CA HIS A 328 15.40 -13.97 9.56
C HIS A 328 14.32 -12.87 9.50
N LEU A 329 14.57 -11.74 10.17
CA LEU A 329 13.72 -10.54 10.13
C LEU A 329 13.78 -9.80 8.78
N GLY A 330 14.77 -10.11 7.92
CA GLY A 330 15.05 -9.31 6.73
C GLY A 330 15.64 -7.93 7.06
N ALA A 331 16.24 -7.77 8.23
CA ALA A 331 16.79 -6.52 8.72
C ALA A 331 18.28 -6.32 8.39
N ILE A 332 18.90 -7.23 7.63
CA ILE A 332 20.32 -7.16 7.27
C ILE A 332 20.53 -7.23 5.76
N ASP A 333 21.42 -6.38 5.26
CA ASP A 333 21.98 -6.35 3.92
C ASP A 333 23.40 -6.90 3.98
N ASP A 334 23.57 -8.15 3.57
CA ASP A 334 24.86 -8.85 3.44
C ASP A 334 25.24 -9.11 1.97
N ALA A 335 24.57 -8.43 1.03
CA ALA A 335 24.84 -8.56 -0.39
C ALA A 335 26.13 -7.84 -0.83
N ASP A 336 26.58 -6.84 -0.06
CA ASP A 336 27.83 -6.12 -0.33
C ASP A 336 29.04 -6.77 0.35
N SER A 337 30.06 -7.04 -0.45
CA SER A 337 31.39 -7.46 0.00
C SER A 337 32.07 -6.52 1.00
N SER A 338 31.63 -5.25 1.11
CA SER A 338 32.19 -4.28 2.06
C SER A 338 31.69 -4.46 3.51
N GLY A 339 30.82 -5.43 3.75
CA GLY A 339 30.40 -5.87 5.07
C GLY A 339 28.91 -5.67 5.33
N PRO A 340 28.33 -6.42 6.29
CA PRO A 340 26.90 -6.41 6.54
C PRO A 340 26.42 -5.08 7.13
N ARG A 341 25.22 -4.69 6.75
CA ARG A 341 24.53 -3.49 7.23
C ARG A 341 23.14 -3.81 7.72
N VAL A 342 22.74 -3.25 8.85
CA VAL A 342 21.36 -3.28 9.32
C VAL A 342 20.54 -2.28 8.49
N ILE A 343 19.40 -2.73 7.95
CA ILE A 343 18.44 -1.93 7.20
C ILE A 343 17.48 -1.31 8.22
N ILE A 344 17.58 0.01 8.44
CA ILE A 344 16.92 0.68 9.57
C ILE A 344 15.39 0.44 9.58
N PRO A 345 14.64 0.68 8.48
CA PRO A 345 13.19 0.51 8.53
C PRO A 345 12.78 -0.95 8.74
N ASN A 346 13.49 -1.92 8.13
CA ASN A 346 13.21 -3.35 8.34
C ASN A 346 13.46 -3.77 9.79
N TYR A 347 14.46 -3.22 10.47
CA TYR A 347 14.67 -3.46 11.89
C TYR A 347 13.55 -2.85 12.74
N ILE A 348 13.27 -1.54 12.56
CA ILE A 348 12.28 -0.81 13.36
C ILE A 348 10.87 -1.41 13.23
N TYR A 349 10.44 -1.75 12.02
CA TYR A 349 9.10 -2.31 11.80
C TYR A 349 9.04 -3.84 11.95
N SER A 350 10.14 -4.48 12.38
CA SER A 350 10.16 -5.92 12.58
C SER A 350 9.33 -6.35 13.79
N PRO A 351 8.84 -7.61 13.81
CA PRO A 351 8.17 -8.17 14.96
C PRO A 351 8.99 -8.13 16.27
N ALA A 352 10.32 -8.04 16.19
CA ALA A 352 11.18 -7.92 17.37
C ALA A 352 10.94 -6.63 18.17
N ASN A 353 10.43 -5.58 17.51
CA ASN A 353 10.11 -4.29 18.14
C ASN A 353 8.60 -4.10 18.42
N CYS A 354 7.79 -5.16 18.26
CA CYS A 354 6.38 -5.11 18.62
C CYS A 354 6.19 -5.31 20.13
N LEU A 355 5.33 -4.49 20.72
CA LEU A 355 4.89 -4.62 22.09
C LEU A 355 3.55 -5.35 22.18
N ALA A 356 3.23 -5.71 23.43
CA ALA A 356 1.89 -6.00 23.88
C ALA A 356 1.17 -7.06 23.05
N SER A 357 1.71 -8.27 23.11
CA SER A 357 1.20 -9.40 22.35
C SER A 357 0.08 -10.11 23.07
N SER A 358 -1.06 -10.26 22.39
CA SER A 358 -2.02 -11.30 22.69
C SER A 358 -1.83 -12.46 21.70
N SER A 359 -2.54 -13.58 21.88
CA SER A 359 -2.57 -14.65 20.86
C SER A 359 -3.32 -14.24 19.58
N PHE A 360 -3.73 -12.99 19.45
CA PHE A 360 -4.52 -12.47 18.33
C PHE A 360 -3.81 -11.35 17.57
N TYR A 361 -3.23 -10.39 18.30
CA TYR A 361 -2.58 -9.23 17.72
C TYR A 361 -1.41 -8.75 18.57
N ALA A 362 -0.50 -8.01 17.94
CA ALA A 362 0.56 -7.25 18.58
C ALA A 362 0.46 -5.77 18.18
N VAL A 363 1.02 -4.89 19.00
CA VAL A 363 1.16 -3.46 18.69
C VAL A 363 2.58 -3.21 18.23
N CYS A 364 2.73 -2.78 16.99
CA CYS A 364 4.03 -2.59 16.35
C CYS A 364 4.26 -1.13 16.00
N CYS A 365 5.52 -0.81 15.69
CA CYS A 365 5.88 0.50 15.17
C CYS A 365 5.09 0.81 13.89
N ILE A 366 4.55 2.03 13.80
CA ILE A 366 3.81 2.49 12.63
C ILE A 366 4.81 2.75 11.50
N ASP A 367 4.54 2.17 10.33
CA ASP A 367 5.38 2.33 9.15
C ASP A 367 5.18 3.73 8.52
N GLU A 368 6.21 4.58 8.60
CA GLU A 368 6.21 5.93 8.00
C GLU A 368 6.08 5.91 6.47
N CYS A 369 6.39 4.79 5.81
CA CYS A 369 6.15 4.62 4.37
C CYS A 369 4.67 4.61 4.01
N GLU A 370 3.78 4.29 4.96
CA GLU A 370 2.34 4.25 4.73
C GLU A 370 1.78 5.62 4.38
N GLU A 371 2.30 6.72 4.96
CA GLU A 371 1.88 8.08 4.60
C GLU A 371 2.23 8.40 3.13
N LEU A 372 3.40 7.95 2.68
CA LEU A 372 3.83 8.10 1.28
C LEU A 372 2.95 7.29 0.33
N LEU A 373 2.62 6.06 0.71
CA LEU A 373 1.77 5.20 -0.09
C LEU A 373 0.33 5.73 -0.14
N ASP A 374 -0.24 6.17 0.98
CA ASP A 374 -1.56 6.80 1.05
C ASP A 374 -1.64 8.06 0.18
N HIS A 375 -0.57 8.87 0.13
CA HIS A 375 -0.49 10.02 -0.75
C HIS A 375 -0.53 9.62 -2.23
N LEU A 376 0.21 8.58 -2.61
CA LEU A 376 0.18 8.05 -3.98
C LEU A 376 -1.21 7.51 -4.32
N GLU A 377 -1.79 6.69 -3.45
CA GLU A 377 -3.11 6.09 -3.65
C GLU A 377 -4.23 7.13 -3.78
N SER A 378 -4.24 8.12 -2.90
CA SER A 378 -5.25 9.19 -2.91
C SER A 378 -5.11 10.12 -4.12
N SER A 379 -3.89 10.37 -4.58
CA SER A 379 -3.63 11.25 -5.72
C SER A 379 -3.88 10.56 -7.07
N ILE A 380 -3.55 9.27 -7.18
CA ILE A 380 -3.64 8.50 -8.43
C ILE A 380 -5.04 7.87 -8.57
N GLY A 381 -5.58 7.28 -7.49
CA GLY A 381 -6.91 6.68 -7.49
C GLY A 381 -7.12 5.53 -8.48
N GLN A 382 -6.05 4.87 -8.91
CA GLN A 382 -6.01 3.77 -9.88
C GLN A 382 -4.89 2.78 -9.52
N PRO A 383 -4.94 1.52 -10.00
CA PRO A 383 -3.93 0.49 -9.65
C PRO A 383 -2.56 0.66 -10.31
N THR A 384 -2.46 1.55 -11.30
CA THR A 384 -1.22 1.80 -12.03
C THR A 384 -1.06 3.29 -12.33
N ALA A 385 0.18 3.77 -12.42
CA ALA A 385 0.49 5.13 -12.86
C ALA A 385 1.72 5.17 -13.77
N THR A 386 1.98 6.29 -14.44
CA THR A 386 3.22 6.47 -15.21
C THR A 386 4.40 6.82 -14.30
N PRO A 387 5.65 6.55 -14.70
CA PRO A 387 6.83 6.96 -13.95
C PRO A 387 6.86 8.46 -13.61
N GLU A 388 6.46 9.31 -14.56
CA GLU A 388 6.49 10.76 -14.40
C GLU A 388 5.50 11.23 -13.32
N GLU A 389 4.33 10.60 -13.26
CA GLU A 389 3.33 10.91 -12.24
C GLU A 389 3.82 10.52 -10.84
N ILE A 390 4.38 9.32 -10.68
CA ILE A 390 4.93 8.84 -9.41
C ILE A 390 6.10 9.73 -8.96
N VAL A 391 7.06 10.02 -9.86
CA VAL A 391 8.20 10.90 -9.55
C VAL A 391 7.72 12.27 -9.07
N ARG A 392 6.75 12.86 -9.77
CA ARG A 392 6.17 14.16 -9.39
C ARG A 392 5.57 14.13 -8.00
N LEU A 393 4.80 13.10 -7.66
CA LEU A 393 4.13 12.97 -6.35
C LEU A 393 5.15 12.71 -5.23
N VAL A 394 6.09 11.79 -5.41
CA VAL A 394 7.11 11.48 -4.40
C VAL A 394 8.07 12.65 -4.16
N SER A 395 8.39 13.44 -5.19
CA SER A 395 9.20 14.66 -5.04
C SER A 395 8.45 15.82 -4.38
N ALA A 396 7.12 15.79 -4.31
CA ALA A 396 6.33 16.84 -3.67
C ALA A 396 6.29 16.71 -2.14
N LEU A 397 6.54 15.52 -1.60
CA LEU A 397 6.48 15.26 -0.16
C LEU A 397 7.79 15.61 0.55
N PRO A 398 7.74 16.16 1.78
CA PRO A 398 8.92 16.32 2.62
C PRO A 398 9.67 15.00 2.81
N SER A 399 11.00 15.05 2.91
CA SER A 399 11.88 13.88 3.10
C SER A 399 12.65 14.00 4.39
N ALA A 400 12.75 12.92 5.18
CA ALA A 400 13.51 12.92 6.43
C ALA A 400 15.02 13.12 6.17
N SER A 401 15.49 12.85 4.95
CA SER A 401 16.87 13.17 4.51
C SER A 401 17.05 14.63 4.06
N GLY A 402 15.96 15.37 3.88
CA GLY A 402 15.94 16.78 3.44
C GLY A 402 16.10 16.99 1.94
N ASN A 403 16.33 15.93 1.14
CA ASN A 403 16.40 16.03 -0.32
C ASN A 403 15.11 15.49 -0.96
N THR A 404 14.43 16.33 -1.73
CA THR A 404 13.22 15.98 -2.49
C THR A 404 13.51 15.65 -3.96
N THR A 405 14.74 15.90 -4.43
CA THR A 405 15.14 15.64 -5.81
C THR A 405 15.67 14.21 -5.93
N LEU A 406 15.03 13.42 -6.78
CA LEU A 406 15.41 12.02 -7.01
C LEU A 406 16.62 11.93 -7.96
N PRO A 407 17.61 11.05 -7.68
CA PRO A 407 18.72 10.82 -8.58
C PRO A 407 18.27 10.30 -9.96
N PRO A 408 18.96 10.65 -11.08
CA PRO A 408 18.59 10.21 -12.42
C PRO A 408 18.47 8.69 -12.57
N GLY A 409 19.37 7.92 -11.93
CA GLY A 409 19.29 6.46 -11.99
C GLY A 409 18.07 5.88 -11.28
N LEU A 410 17.52 6.57 -10.27
CA LEU A 410 16.29 6.15 -9.61
C LEU A 410 15.07 6.36 -10.51
N VAL A 411 15.06 7.47 -11.27
CA VAL A 411 14.04 7.70 -12.31
C VAL A 411 14.12 6.62 -13.38
N ARG A 412 15.33 6.30 -13.87
CA ARG A 412 15.56 5.21 -14.84
C ARG A 412 15.05 3.86 -14.32
N ARG A 413 15.29 3.52 -13.05
CA ARG A 413 14.74 2.28 -12.46
C ARG A 413 13.22 2.23 -12.51
N LEU A 414 12.55 3.35 -12.26
CA LEU A 414 11.10 3.40 -12.34
C LEU A 414 10.60 3.23 -13.79
N GLU A 415 11.32 3.80 -14.75
CA GLU A 415 11.07 3.59 -16.18
C GLU A 415 11.25 2.12 -16.58
N GLU A 416 12.27 1.43 -16.05
CA GLU A 416 12.48 -0.02 -16.26
C GLU A 416 11.33 -0.86 -15.67
N VAL A 417 10.84 -0.50 -14.48
CA VAL A 417 9.65 -1.13 -13.88
C VAL A 417 8.42 -0.90 -14.76
N ALA A 418 8.25 0.31 -15.29
CA ALA A 418 7.15 0.59 -16.20
C ALA A 418 7.27 -0.20 -17.52
N GLU A 419 8.46 -0.29 -18.11
CA GLU A 419 8.69 -1.09 -19.32
C GLU A 419 8.35 -2.57 -19.09
N HIS A 420 8.71 -3.12 -17.92
CA HIS A 420 8.35 -4.46 -17.50
C HIS A 420 6.82 -4.69 -17.43
N HIS A 421 6.05 -3.63 -17.19
CA HIS A 421 4.59 -3.66 -16.98
C HIS A 421 3.80 -2.87 -18.05
N GLY A 422 4.30 -2.86 -19.29
CA GLY A 422 3.55 -2.30 -20.43
C GLY A 422 3.45 -0.77 -20.44
N GLY A 423 4.42 -0.09 -19.84
CA GLY A 423 4.55 1.36 -19.79
C GLY A 423 3.95 2.03 -18.55
N HIS A 424 3.46 1.26 -17.57
CA HIS A 424 2.92 1.78 -16.31
C HIS A 424 3.50 0.99 -15.13
N VAL A 425 3.52 1.61 -13.96
CA VAL A 425 3.99 0.99 -12.72
C VAL A 425 2.80 0.57 -11.87
N PRO A 426 2.66 -0.71 -11.50
CA PRO A 426 1.68 -1.16 -10.53
C PRO A 426 1.93 -0.56 -9.14
N LEU A 427 0.90 -0.01 -8.50
CA LEU A 427 1.03 0.60 -7.17
C LEU A 427 1.23 -0.42 -6.05
N HIS A 428 0.66 -1.61 -6.21
CA HIS A 428 0.67 -2.66 -5.20
C HIS A 428 1.58 -3.82 -5.61
N GLY A 429 2.82 -3.48 -5.94
CA GLY A 429 3.86 -4.41 -6.36
C GLY A 429 5.14 -4.26 -5.57
N ARG A 430 5.89 -5.36 -5.44
CA ARG A 430 7.20 -5.42 -4.82
C ARG A 430 8.19 -4.44 -5.48
N LEU A 431 8.16 -4.29 -6.80
CA LEU A 431 9.09 -3.40 -7.50
C LEU A 431 8.87 -1.93 -7.17
N LEU A 432 7.62 -1.46 -7.02
CA LEU A 432 7.37 -0.11 -6.53
C LEU A 432 7.81 0.04 -5.07
N GLY A 433 7.50 -0.93 -4.20
CA GLY A 433 7.98 -0.91 -2.81
C GLY A 433 9.52 -0.84 -2.71
N GLN A 434 10.22 -1.59 -3.56
CA GLN A 434 11.68 -1.58 -3.64
C GLN A 434 12.18 -0.23 -4.13
N TRP A 435 11.51 0.37 -5.11
CA TRP A 435 11.81 1.72 -5.56
C TRP A 435 11.60 2.76 -4.46
N LEU A 436 10.50 2.67 -3.70
CA LEU A 436 10.23 3.56 -2.56
C LEU A 436 11.28 3.40 -1.46
N HIS A 437 11.74 2.18 -1.18
CA HIS A 437 12.88 1.94 -0.27
C HIS A 437 14.14 2.71 -0.70
N HIS A 438 14.47 2.73 -1.98
CA HIS A 438 15.63 3.49 -2.46
C HIS A 438 15.37 4.99 -2.57
N ALA A 439 14.12 5.41 -2.82
CA ALA A 439 13.72 6.81 -2.84
C ALA A 439 13.71 7.43 -1.44
N ARG A 440 13.29 6.65 -0.44
CA ARG A 440 13.08 7.02 0.97
C ARG A 440 13.69 5.99 1.93
N PRO A 441 15.04 5.90 2.01
CA PRO A 441 15.71 4.80 2.71
C PRO A 441 15.52 4.76 4.23
N ARG A 442 15.13 5.88 4.84
CA ARG A 442 14.89 5.96 6.29
C ARG A 442 13.44 5.64 6.62
N GLU A 443 12.53 5.76 5.68
CA GLU A 443 11.10 5.66 5.91
C GLU A 443 10.57 4.30 5.44
N CYS A 444 10.99 3.84 4.25
CA CYS A 444 10.40 2.67 3.60
C CYS A 444 11.20 1.38 3.80
N PRO A 445 10.58 0.27 4.26
CA PRO A 445 11.25 -1.03 4.37
C PRO A 445 11.57 -1.61 3.00
N TYR A 446 12.68 -2.35 2.93
CA TYR A 446 13.05 -3.12 1.75
C TYR A 446 12.13 -4.34 1.63
N PRO A 447 11.40 -4.50 0.50
CA PRO A 447 10.49 -5.62 0.30
C PRO A 447 11.25 -6.81 -0.26
N HIS A 448 11.63 -7.70 0.65
CA HIS A 448 12.21 -9.00 0.32
C HIS A 448 11.26 -9.83 -0.55
N VAL A 449 11.83 -10.70 -1.39
CA VAL A 449 11.06 -11.67 -2.17
C VAL A 449 10.40 -12.67 -1.22
N SER A 450 9.15 -13.02 -1.47
CA SER A 450 8.41 -13.96 -0.63
C SER A 450 9.19 -15.27 -0.42
N GLY A 451 9.32 -15.69 0.83
CA GLY A 451 10.02 -16.91 1.24
C GLY A 451 11.52 -16.75 1.49
N THR A 452 12.13 -15.59 1.25
CA THR A 452 13.54 -15.35 1.60
C THR A 452 13.73 -14.91 3.04
N THR A 453 12.67 -14.43 3.69
CA THR A 453 12.63 -14.08 5.12
C THR A 453 11.41 -14.72 5.76
N ALA A 454 11.35 -14.75 7.08
CA ALA A 454 10.17 -15.21 7.80
C ALA A 454 10.02 -14.47 9.13
N PRO A 455 9.85 -13.14 9.15
CA PRO A 455 9.94 -12.34 10.36
C PRO A 455 9.02 -12.87 11.47
N ARG A 456 9.58 -13.03 12.67
CA ARG A 456 8.91 -13.51 13.88
C ARG A 456 9.43 -12.76 15.08
N ARG A 457 8.68 -12.83 16.17
CA ARG A 457 9.12 -12.26 17.46
C ARG A 457 10.20 -13.11 18.08
N SER A 458 10.92 -12.52 19.03
CA SER A 458 12.09 -13.15 19.64
C SER A 458 11.69 -14.44 20.38
N GLU A 459 10.60 -14.43 21.12
CA GLU A 459 10.14 -15.61 21.88
C GLU A 459 9.71 -16.76 20.95
N GLU A 460 9.09 -16.42 19.81
CA GLU A 460 8.65 -17.41 18.82
C GLU A 460 9.83 -18.00 18.05
N TRP A 461 10.84 -17.18 17.77
CA TRP A 461 12.10 -17.62 17.18
C TRP A 461 12.85 -18.55 18.12
N GLU A 462 13.03 -18.17 19.39
CA GLU A 462 13.76 -18.96 20.38
C GLU A 462 13.16 -20.36 20.55
N VAL A 463 11.82 -20.47 20.58
CA VAL A 463 11.12 -21.74 20.64
C VAL A 463 11.32 -22.57 19.36
N ALA A 464 11.29 -21.93 18.19
CA ALA A 464 11.37 -22.62 16.91
C ALA A 464 12.80 -23.05 16.52
N ALA A 465 13.78 -22.18 16.75
CA ALA A 465 15.18 -22.37 16.39
C ALA A 465 16.00 -23.03 17.52
N GLY A 466 15.54 -22.93 18.77
CA GLY A 466 16.27 -23.43 19.94
C GLY A 466 17.53 -22.62 20.26
N GLN A 467 17.62 -21.38 19.79
CA GLN A 467 18.75 -20.47 19.94
C GLN A 467 18.26 -19.09 20.37
N GLY A 468 19.01 -18.42 21.24
CA GLY A 468 18.73 -17.06 21.69
C GLY A 468 18.84 -16.03 20.56
N THR A 469 18.13 -14.91 20.70
CA THR A 469 18.22 -13.81 19.71
C THR A 469 19.35 -12.84 19.98
N THR A 470 19.96 -12.85 21.17
CA THR A 470 21.01 -11.91 21.58
C THR A 470 22.42 -12.49 21.34
N ALA A 471 23.23 -11.77 20.58
CA ALA A 471 24.64 -12.06 20.36
C ALA A 471 25.46 -11.88 21.64
N THR A 472 26.50 -12.70 21.82
CA THR A 472 27.41 -12.52 22.98
C THR A 472 28.33 -11.32 22.77
N GLU A 473 28.89 -10.77 23.86
CA GLU A 473 29.88 -9.70 23.75
C GLU A 473 31.09 -10.10 22.90
N GLU A 474 31.51 -11.38 22.96
CA GLU A 474 32.59 -11.91 22.13
C GLU A 474 32.22 -11.95 20.64
N GLU A 475 31.00 -12.38 20.29
CA GLU A 475 30.50 -12.37 18.91
C GLU A 475 30.45 -10.94 18.37
N MET A 476 29.88 -10.03 19.15
CA MET A 476 29.81 -8.60 18.80
C MET A 476 31.21 -8.01 18.60
N ALA A 477 32.15 -8.30 19.50
CA ALA A 477 33.54 -7.84 19.40
C ALA A 477 34.26 -8.39 18.16
N GLN A 478 34.00 -9.64 17.77
CA GLN A 478 34.57 -10.22 16.53
C GLN A 478 34.09 -9.45 15.30
N HIS A 479 32.79 -9.12 15.22
CA HIS A 479 32.24 -8.33 14.13
C HIS A 479 32.81 -6.90 14.10
N ILE A 480 33.02 -6.28 15.26
CA ILE A 480 33.66 -4.96 15.37
C ILE A 480 35.11 -5.01 14.85
N GLN A 481 35.88 -6.04 15.25
CA GLN A 481 37.30 -6.18 14.88
C GLN A 481 37.52 -6.56 13.41
N ALA A 482 36.63 -7.38 12.84
CA ALA A 482 36.72 -7.82 11.45
C ALA A 482 36.25 -6.77 10.44
N ALA A 483 35.64 -5.68 10.91
CA ALA A 483 34.98 -4.71 10.05
C ALA A 483 35.99 -3.90 9.21
N PRO A 484 35.76 -3.75 7.89
CA PRO A 484 36.60 -2.88 7.07
C PRO A 484 36.57 -1.44 7.58
N GLU A 485 37.68 -0.72 7.40
CA GLU A 485 37.75 0.71 7.72
C GLU A 485 36.63 1.47 6.99
N ARG A 486 36.02 2.44 7.67
CA ARG A 486 35.05 3.34 7.04
C ARG A 486 35.75 3.99 5.85
N ARG A 487 35.25 3.71 4.65
CA ARG A 487 35.72 4.44 3.47
C ARG A 487 35.40 5.93 3.75
N PRO A 488 36.36 6.84 3.60
CA PRO A 488 36.04 8.25 3.65
C PRO A 488 34.91 8.53 2.64
N PRO A 489 34.10 9.58 2.84
CA PRO A 489 33.15 10.02 1.83
C PRO A 489 33.95 10.56 0.63
N GLN A 490 34.59 9.67 -0.12
CA GLN A 490 35.08 9.93 -1.45
C GLN A 490 33.85 10.32 -2.23
N SER A 491 33.92 11.48 -2.88
CA SER A 491 33.05 11.85 -3.99
C SER A 491 32.67 10.57 -4.71
N GLN A 492 31.41 10.13 -4.53
CA GLN A 492 30.86 9.05 -5.32
C GLN A 492 31.31 9.34 -6.73
N GLY A 493 32.08 8.40 -7.29
CA GLY A 493 32.59 8.51 -8.64
C GLY A 493 31.45 8.96 -9.54
N THR A 494 31.83 9.72 -10.56
CA THR A 494 31.03 10.20 -11.67
C THR A 494 30.41 9.07 -12.51
N ASP A 495 29.79 8.10 -11.86
CA ASP A 495 28.81 7.23 -12.46
C ASP A 495 27.49 7.87 -12.06
N GLY A 496 26.91 8.66 -12.97
CA GLY A 496 25.66 9.42 -12.77
C GLY A 496 24.42 8.56 -12.54
N GLU A 497 24.56 7.41 -11.90
CA GLU A 497 23.54 6.37 -11.78
C GLU A 497 22.99 6.16 -10.37
N GLY A 498 23.58 6.74 -9.30
CA GLY A 498 22.95 6.88 -7.97
C GLY A 498 22.40 5.62 -7.28
N LEU A 499 22.48 4.44 -7.88
CA LEU A 499 21.93 3.16 -7.44
C LEU A 499 22.90 2.04 -7.81
N CYS A 500 23.88 1.81 -6.94
CA CYS A 500 24.64 0.58 -6.89
C CYS A 500 24.34 -0.15 -5.58
N SER A 501 23.05 -0.33 -5.24
CA SER A 501 22.70 -1.32 -4.21
C SER A 501 22.66 -2.69 -4.88
N PRO A 502 23.48 -3.66 -4.46
CA PRO A 502 23.47 -5.02 -5.00
C PRO A 502 22.15 -5.76 -4.71
N MET A 503 21.28 -5.19 -3.88
CA MET A 503 19.98 -5.77 -3.56
C MET A 503 18.92 -5.56 -4.65
N TRP A 504 19.10 -4.61 -5.59
CA TRP A 504 18.06 -4.36 -6.61
C TRP A 504 17.86 -5.57 -7.52
N THR A 505 16.63 -6.12 -7.54
CA THR A 505 16.23 -7.22 -8.43
C THR A 505 14.94 -6.86 -9.17
N MET A 506 14.79 -7.36 -10.41
CA MET A 506 13.57 -7.16 -11.23
C MET A 506 12.50 -8.24 -11.00
N GLU A 507 12.58 -8.97 -9.89
CA GLU A 507 11.57 -9.99 -9.53
C GLU A 507 10.30 -9.30 -9.02
N GLU A 508 9.15 -9.47 -9.69
CA GLU A 508 7.91 -8.82 -9.28
C GLU A 508 7.00 -9.72 -8.45
N GLU A 509 6.38 -9.16 -7.41
CA GLU A 509 5.29 -9.79 -6.68
C GLU A 509 4.16 -8.78 -6.46
N LEU A 510 3.06 -8.99 -7.17
CA LEU A 510 1.86 -8.15 -7.06
C LEU A 510 0.95 -8.67 -5.95
N VAL A 511 0.33 -7.76 -5.20
CA VAL A 511 -0.68 -8.09 -4.17
C VAL A 511 -1.79 -8.97 -4.77
N ASP A 512 -2.30 -8.63 -5.95
CA ASP A 512 -3.27 -9.45 -6.70
C ASP A 512 -2.88 -9.50 -8.18
N ALA A 513 -1.99 -10.43 -8.52
CA ALA A 513 -1.49 -10.60 -9.87
C ALA A 513 -2.59 -10.93 -10.91
N HIS A 514 -3.68 -11.60 -10.50
CA HIS A 514 -4.75 -11.95 -11.43
C HIS A 514 -5.64 -10.74 -11.75
N ALA A 515 -6.03 -9.96 -10.73
CA ALA A 515 -6.79 -8.73 -10.95
C ALA A 515 -5.96 -7.70 -11.73
N GLN A 516 -4.65 -7.61 -11.43
CA GLN A 516 -3.73 -6.71 -12.13
C GLN A 516 -3.61 -7.03 -13.62
N ARG A 517 -3.38 -8.30 -13.99
CA ARG A 517 -3.30 -8.70 -15.42
C ARG A 517 -4.58 -8.36 -16.18
N ARG A 518 -5.75 -8.59 -15.59
CA ARG A 518 -7.03 -8.21 -16.22
C ARG A 518 -7.16 -6.70 -16.42
N HIS A 519 -6.71 -5.90 -15.45
CA HIS A 519 -6.70 -4.45 -15.58
C HIS A 519 -5.81 -4.00 -16.76
N GLU A 520 -4.60 -4.55 -16.87
CA GLU A 520 -3.67 -4.27 -17.96
C GLU A 520 -4.22 -4.70 -19.33
N GLU A 521 -4.82 -5.89 -19.42
CA GLU A 521 -5.47 -6.38 -20.63
C GLU A 521 -6.63 -5.48 -21.07
N ALA A 522 -7.47 -5.04 -20.12
CA ALA A 522 -8.58 -4.14 -20.39
C ALA A 522 -8.11 -2.76 -20.89
N ALA A 523 -7.07 -2.19 -20.25
CA ALA A 523 -6.46 -0.93 -20.66
C ALA A 523 -5.84 -1.04 -22.07
N GLY A 524 -5.10 -2.12 -22.34
CA GLY A 524 -4.51 -2.40 -23.65
C GLY A 524 -5.55 -2.57 -24.75
N GLY A 525 -6.66 -3.26 -24.46
CA GLY A 525 -7.78 -3.43 -25.38
C GLY A 525 -8.45 -2.10 -25.74
N LEU A 526 -8.63 -1.21 -24.77
CA LEU A 526 -9.20 0.13 -24.99
C LEU A 526 -8.30 0.98 -25.90
N LEU A 527 -6.98 0.95 -25.66
CA LEU A 527 -5.97 1.62 -26.48
C LEU A 527 -5.94 1.08 -27.92
N ALA A 528 -6.03 -0.23 -28.09
CA ALA A 528 -6.11 -0.86 -29.41
C ALA A 528 -7.39 -0.45 -30.16
N ALA A 529 -8.53 -0.43 -29.47
CA ALA A 529 -9.80 0.03 -30.03
C ALA A 529 -9.75 1.51 -30.45
N ALA A 530 -9.17 2.38 -29.62
CA ALA A 530 -8.97 3.80 -29.93
C ALA A 530 -8.08 3.99 -31.15
N ARG A 531 -6.94 3.29 -31.23
CA ARG A 531 -6.04 3.31 -32.40
C ARG A 531 -6.75 2.85 -33.67
N ALA A 532 -7.55 1.78 -33.59
CA ALA A 532 -8.33 1.28 -34.72
C ALA A 532 -9.40 2.28 -35.18
N ALA A 533 -10.06 2.97 -34.25
CA ALA A 533 -11.04 4.02 -34.56
C ALA A 533 -10.38 5.22 -35.27
N ILE A 534 -9.20 5.65 -34.81
CA ILE A 534 -8.42 6.73 -35.45
C ILE A 534 -7.99 6.30 -36.86
N ALA A 535 -7.46 5.08 -37.03
CA ALA A 535 -7.07 4.56 -38.33
C ALA A 535 -8.24 4.48 -39.31
N LYS A 536 -9.42 4.04 -38.85
CA LYS A 536 -10.66 4.05 -39.65
C LYS A 536 -11.07 5.47 -40.04
N HIS A 537 -11.04 6.43 -39.11
CA HIS A 537 -11.35 7.82 -39.42
C HIS A 537 -10.40 8.44 -40.45
N MET A 538 -9.10 8.14 -40.34
CA MET A 538 -8.09 8.58 -41.31
C MET A 538 -8.34 7.96 -42.69
N ALA A 539 -8.64 6.65 -42.77
CA ALA A 539 -8.96 5.97 -44.02
C ALA A 539 -10.23 6.51 -44.70
N VAL A 540 -11.26 6.86 -43.92
CA VAL A 540 -12.49 7.49 -44.46
C VAL A 540 -12.19 8.89 -44.99
N ARG A 541 -11.40 9.69 -44.26
CA ARG A 541 -11.00 11.04 -44.70
C ARG A 541 -10.16 11.02 -45.97
N THR A 542 -9.18 10.13 -46.07
CA THR A 542 -8.35 10.00 -47.28
C THR A 542 -9.19 9.54 -48.48
N SER A 543 -10.12 8.60 -48.28
CA SER A 543 -11.05 8.15 -49.32
C SER A 543 -11.97 9.27 -49.81
N ALA A 544 -12.51 10.08 -48.90
CA ALA A 544 -13.35 11.24 -49.24
C ALA A 544 -12.57 12.30 -50.04
N LEU A 545 -11.32 12.59 -49.65
CA LEU A 545 -10.45 13.52 -50.38
C LEU A 545 -10.12 13.01 -51.79
N LEU A 546 -9.83 11.72 -51.94
CA LEU A 546 -9.61 11.08 -53.24
C LEU A 546 -10.87 11.17 -54.12
N ALA A 547 -12.05 10.88 -53.57
CA ALA A 547 -13.31 10.99 -54.30
C ALA A 547 -13.62 12.43 -54.74
N ALA A 548 -13.33 13.41 -53.89
CA ALA A 548 -13.45 14.84 -54.23
C ALA A 548 -12.49 15.25 -55.35
N ALA A 549 -11.23 14.80 -55.29
CA ALA A 549 -10.23 15.07 -56.33
C ALA A 549 -10.62 14.45 -57.69
N VAL A 550 -11.12 13.21 -57.69
CA VAL A 550 -11.62 12.54 -58.91
C VAL A 550 -12.84 13.28 -59.46
N SER A 551 -13.76 13.72 -58.60
CA SER A 551 -14.95 14.48 -59.00
C SER A 551 -14.57 15.83 -59.62
N LEU A 552 -13.59 16.53 -59.04
CA LEU A 552 -13.06 17.78 -59.58
C LEU A 552 -12.38 17.57 -60.94
N ALA A 553 -11.57 16.52 -61.08
CA ALA A 553 -10.92 16.18 -62.34
C ALA A 553 -11.94 15.85 -63.45
N LEU A 554 -13.00 15.10 -63.11
CA LEU A 554 -14.09 14.79 -64.03
C LEU A 554 -14.89 16.04 -64.43
N ALA A 555 -15.13 16.96 -63.49
CA ALA A 555 -15.81 18.23 -63.76
C ALA A 555 -14.97 19.13 -64.69
N LEU A 556 -13.66 19.25 -64.43
CA LEU A 556 -12.71 19.96 -65.29
C LEU A 556 -12.66 19.35 -66.69
N ALA A 557 -12.58 18.02 -66.81
CA ALA A 557 -12.60 17.33 -68.09
C ALA A 557 -13.90 17.56 -68.88
N LYS A 558 -15.05 17.61 -68.21
CA LYS A 558 -16.34 17.95 -68.85
C LYS A 558 -16.40 19.41 -69.31
N MET A 559 -15.85 20.35 -68.55
CA MET A 559 -15.79 21.77 -68.95
C MET A 559 -14.83 22.02 -70.12
N LEU A 560 -13.75 21.23 -70.24
CA LEU A 560 -12.76 21.36 -71.31
C LEU A 560 -13.17 20.65 -72.62
N ARG A 561 -14.13 19.70 -72.58
CA ARG A 561 -14.66 19.02 -73.79
C ARG A 561 -15.19 19.96 -74.88
N PRO A 562 -16.00 21.00 -74.60
CA PRO A 562 -16.43 21.94 -75.63
C PRO A 562 -15.30 22.81 -76.19
N ALA A 563 -14.21 23.04 -75.42
CA ALA A 563 -13.04 23.77 -75.91
C ALA A 563 -12.16 22.92 -76.86
N CYS A 564 -12.06 21.61 -76.63
CA CYS A 564 -11.35 20.71 -77.55
C CYS A 564 -12.13 20.42 -78.84
N ALA A 565 -13.46 20.48 -78.83
CA ALA A 565 -14.28 20.32 -80.05
C ALA A 565 -14.17 21.52 -81.01
N ALA A 566 -13.69 22.68 -80.54
CA ALA A 566 -13.44 23.87 -81.36
C ALA A 566 -12.04 23.91 -82.00
N CYS A 567 -11.11 23.06 -81.55
CA CYS A 567 -9.79 22.90 -82.17
C CYS A 567 -9.77 21.64 -83.04
N GLY A 568 -10.18 21.79 -84.30
CA GLY A 568 -9.98 20.76 -85.32
C GLY A 568 -8.48 20.46 -85.50
N PHE A 569 -8.05 19.27 -85.06
CA PHE A 569 -6.72 18.76 -85.38
C PHE A 569 -6.85 17.61 -86.38
N GLN A 570 -6.36 17.88 -87.59
CA GLN A 570 -6.29 16.95 -88.71
C GLN A 570 -5.47 15.70 -88.37
N SER A 571 -5.95 14.60 -88.95
CA SER A 571 -5.29 13.29 -89.07
C SER A 571 -3.79 13.40 -89.38
N MET A 572 -2.94 12.93 -88.46
CA MET A 572 -1.59 12.46 -88.81
C MET A 572 -1.67 10.97 -89.17
N LYS A 573 -1.36 10.69 -90.43
CA LYS A 573 -1.25 9.34 -91.01
C LYS A 573 -0.22 8.51 -90.25
N ALA A 574 -0.64 7.31 -89.83
CA ALA A 574 0.25 6.28 -89.33
C ALA A 574 1.18 5.78 -90.45
N HIS A 575 2.49 6.00 -90.29
CA HIS A 575 3.51 5.34 -91.10
C HIS A 575 3.60 3.87 -90.70
N LYS A 576 3.42 2.98 -91.67
CA LYS A 576 3.74 1.55 -91.57
C LYS A 576 5.24 1.38 -91.34
N LEU A 577 5.62 0.62 -90.31
CA LEU A 577 6.92 -0.02 -90.17
C LEU A 577 6.77 -1.54 -90.34
N PRO A 578 7.80 -2.23 -90.88
CA PRO A 578 7.65 -3.55 -91.48
C PRO A 578 7.73 -4.69 -90.46
N ARG A 579 7.13 -5.82 -90.85
CA ARG A 579 7.33 -7.13 -90.24
C ARG A 579 8.82 -7.50 -90.29
N TYR A 580 9.37 -7.92 -89.15
CA TYR A 580 10.51 -8.85 -89.13
C TYR A 580 10.14 -10.07 -88.29
N THR A 581 10.34 -11.21 -88.94
CA THR A 581 10.32 -12.59 -88.43
C THR A 581 11.59 -12.88 -87.65
N MET A 582 11.47 -13.33 -86.40
CA MET A 582 11.90 -14.64 -85.88
C MET A 582 11.52 -14.73 -84.40
#